data_AF-A0A7Z2Y9U0-F1
#
_entry.id   AF-A0A7Z2Y9U0-F1
#
_cell.length_a   1.000
_cell.length_b   1.000
_cell.length_c   1.000
_cell.angle_alpha   90.00
_cell.angle_beta   90.00
_cell.angle_gamma   90.00
#
_symmetry.space_group_name_H-M   'P 1'
#
loop_
_entity.id
_entity.type
_entity.pdbx_description
1 polymer ?
#
loop_
_entity_poly.entity_id
_entity_poly.type
_entity_poly.pdbx_seq_one_letter_code
_entity_poly.pdbx_strand_id
1 'polypeptide(L)'
;MEQRLEGLAEQVKEQFGLRDYTLAREHIHRRVGPNRETQFIYSMEWFPSDSDQDDEDLNPEGTASIEVDVHTGQLQHVIFVGGVTHAESIVLDDEAKVRRWIETETGVNVAEQTEQASGEIRTYQYHSVIDGIRTTPAGTIEIRLDEAGRLVFFTIHGRFPQKEEADVESFALTTEKVKEIVMEQLQLLEFPVMEKECFVSAFALEEIYVTNDGRETLPFQLFWSEQRVERDEILTYSSPLRGTVETQEIDLSEEVSLEQLEKQEPHPDLEPLEPGTVDRVDKAIVRFLRMNHPEDSGKWRWKNVCRDHGYVVAELEEVEKTRTVFQRKLKLFLSKDGGEVLTHIDTGAFLEMFEAFEAADTAKYTKTEAYELLKDKLKLRPTYVLDRTTGRYCLCGLLDCDDAVLSHSGEIVPLADL
;
A
#
# COMPACT_ATOMS: atom_id res chain seq x y z
N MET A 1 -0.54 -30.09 -12.52
CA MET A 1 -1.38 -28.96 -12.04
C MET A 1 -2.47 -28.55 -13.03
N GLU A 2 -2.34 -28.82 -14.33
CA GLU A 2 -3.31 -28.45 -15.36
C GLU A 2 -4.77 -28.83 -15.04
N GLN A 3 -5.04 -30.07 -14.64
CA GLN A 3 -6.40 -30.51 -14.25
C GLN A 3 -7.01 -29.70 -13.10
N ARG A 4 -6.17 -29.14 -12.21
CA ARG A 4 -6.63 -28.27 -11.12
C ARG A 4 -7.08 -26.91 -11.68
N LEU A 5 -6.33 -26.34 -12.61
CA LEU A 5 -6.66 -25.08 -13.26
C LEU A 5 -7.93 -25.23 -14.10
N GLU A 6 -8.04 -26.29 -14.91
CA GLU A 6 -9.27 -26.62 -15.65
C GLU A 6 -10.48 -26.75 -14.72
N GLY A 7 -10.30 -27.44 -13.58
CA GLY A 7 -11.37 -27.57 -12.58
C GLY A 7 -11.76 -26.25 -11.92
N LEU A 8 -10.80 -25.35 -11.68
CA LEU A 8 -11.07 -24.00 -11.16
C LEU A 8 -11.79 -23.14 -12.19
N ALA A 9 -11.38 -23.21 -13.46
CA ALA A 9 -12.03 -22.47 -14.54
C ALA A 9 -13.49 -22.92 -14.72
N GLU A 10 -13.76 -24.23 -14.70
CA GLU A 10 -15.14 -24.73 -14.78
C GLU A 10 -15.96 -24.34 -13.54
N GLN A 11 -15.37 -24.42 -12.34
CA GLN A 11 -16.03 -23.96 -11.12
C GLN A 11 -16.39 -22.47 -11.20
N VAL A 12 -15.47 -21.60 -11.63
CA VAL A 12 -15.72 -20.16 -11.81
C VAL A 12 -16.79 -19.94 -12.86
N LYS A 13 -16.73 -20.66 -13.98
CA LYS A 13 -17.74 -20.56 -15.04
C LYS A 13 -19.14 -20.89 -14.54
N GLU A 14 -19.29 -21.97 -13.77
CA GLU A 14 -20.56 -22.36 -13.17
C GLU A 14 -21.02 -21.36 -12.10
N GLN A 15 -20.12 -20.97 -11.19
CA GLN A 15 -20.42 -20.09 -10.06
C GLN A 15 -20.89 -18.70 -10.50
N PHE A 16 -20.27 -18.14 -11.53
CA PHE A 16 -20.56 -16.78 -12.01
C PHE A 16 -21.51 -16.76 -13.21
N GLY A 17 -22.05 -17.92 -13.64
CA GLY A 17 -23.03 -17.99 -14.73
C GLY A 17 -22.47 -17.57 -16.09
N LEU A 18 -21.19 -17.87 -16.35
CA LEU A 18 -20.43 -17.43 -17.53
C LEU A 18 -20.69 -18.34 -18.76
N ARG A 19 -21.96 -18.70 -19.00
CA ARG A 19 -22.33 -19.63 -20.09
C ARG A 19 -22.14 -19.02 -21.47
N ASP A 20 -22.50 -17.74 -21.60
CA ASP A 20 -22.36 -16.97 -22.84
C ASP A 20 -21.01 -16.24 -22.91
N TYR A 21 -20.01 -16.76 -22.21
CA TYR A 21 -18.66 -16.24 -22.16
C TYR A 21 -17.65 -17.29 -22.62
N THR A 22 -16.55 -16.81 -23.21
CA THR A 22 -15.39 -17.63 -23.59
C THR A 22 -14.19 -17.22 -22.74
N LEU A 23 -13.49 -18.18 -22.13
CA LEU A 23 -12.20 -17.93 -21.48
C LEU A 23 -11.20 -17.51 -22.57
N ALA A 24 -10.84 -16.23 -22.58
CA ALA A 24 -10.04 -15.63 -23.65
C ALA A 24 -8.56 -15.57 -23.27
N ARG A 25 -8.27 -15.23 -22.01
CA ARG A 25 -6.91 -15.12 -21.48
C ARG A 25 -6.86 -15.72 -20.09
N GLU A 26 -5.74 -16.34 -19.78
CA GLU A 26 -5.47 -16.91 -18.48
C GLU A 26 -3.97 -16.80 -18.18
N HIS A 27 -3.64 -16.52 -16.94
CA HIS A 27 -2.26 -16.53 -16.47
C HIS A 27 -2.22 -16.83 -14.98
N ILE A 28 -1.04 -17.17 -14.50
CA ILE A 28 -0.80 -17.46 -13.08
C ILE A 28 0.23 -16.46 -12.64
N HIS A 29 -0.04 -15.78 -11.53
CA HIS A 29 0.94 -14.94 -10.88
C HIS A 29 1.10 -15.37 -9.42
N ARG A 30 2.18 -14.95 -8.78
CA ARG A 30 2.38 -15.14 -7.35
C ARG A 30 2.39 -13.80 -6.63
N ARG A 31 2.08 -13.82 -5.33
CA ARG A 31 2.21 -12.65 -4.46
C ARG A 31 2.57 -13.07 -3.05
N VAL A 32 3.10 -12.13 -2.27
CA VAL A 32 3.25 -12.32 -0.82
C VAL A 32 1.88 -12.17 -0.18
N GLY A 33 1.40 -13.25 0.43
CA GLY A 33 0.17 -13.28 1.19
C GLY A 33 0.28 -12.53 2.52
N PRO A 34 -0.86 -12.23 3.15
CA PRO A 34 -0.91 -11.43 4.37
C PRO A 34 -0.31 -12.13 5.61
N ASN A 35 -0.04 -13.45 5.55
CA ASN A 35 0.65 -14.22 6.58
C ASN A 35 2.11 -14.54 6.20
N ARG A 36 2.67 -13.82 5.22
CA ARG A 36 4.05 -14.00 4.73
C ARG A 36 4.29 -15.32 4.00
N GLU A 37 3.26 -15.84 3.37
CA GLU A 37 3.27 -17.02 2.53
C GLU A 37 3.32 -16.64 1.04
N THR A 38 3.74 -17.58 0.20
CA THR A 38 3.58 -17.43 -1.25
C THR A 38 2.16 -17.87 -1.63
N GLN A 39 1.39 -16.96 -2.20
CA GLN A 39 0.09 -17.27 -2.79
C GLN A 39 0.24 -17.34 -4.31
N PHE A 40 -0.34 -18.37 -4.91
CA PHE A 40 -0.42 -18.52 -6.36
C PHE A 40 -1.84 -18.21 -6.79
N ILE A 41 -1.99 -17.21 -7.63
CA ILE A 41 -3.28 -16.70 -8.08
C ILE A 41 -3.46 -17.06 -9.54
N TYR A 42 -4.59 -17.68 -9.85
CA TYR A 42 -5.00 -17.96 -11.21
C TYR A 42 -5.98 -16.87 -11.64
N SER A 43 -5.54 -16.07 -12.62
CA SER A 43 -6.31 -14.97 -13.19
C SER A 43 -6.90 -15.42 -14.51
N MET A 44 -8.22 -15.28 -14.63
CA MET A 44 -9.00 -15.71 -15.78
C MET A 44 -9.80 -14.53 -16.32
N GLU A 45 -9.66 -14.25 -17.61
CA GLU A 45 -10.44 -13.24 -18.32
C GLU A 45 -11.42 -13.90 -19.29
N TRP A 46 -12.69 -13.68 -19.03
CA TRP A 46 -13.80 -14.25 -19.78
C TRP A 46 -14.46 -13.15 -20.61
N PHE A 47 -14.45 -13.30 -21.92
CA PHE A 47 -15.03 -12.33 -22.85
C PHE A 47 -16.47 -12.72 -23.19
N PRO A 48 -17.41 -11.76 -23.28
CA PRO A 48 -18.75 -12.03 -23.80
C PRO A 48 -18.67 -12.59 -25.22
N SER A 49 -19.47 -13.61 -25.54
CA SER A 49 -19.36 -14.34 -26.82
C SER A 49 -19.62 -13.48 -28.06
N ASP A 50 -20.36 -12.38 -27.92
CA ASP A 50 -20.71 -11.45 -29.01
C ASP A 50 -19.89 -10.15 -28.98
N SER A 51 -18.73 -10.12 -28.30
CA SER A 51 -17.90 -8.91 -28.19
C SER A 51 -16.99 -8.69 -29.41
N ASP A 52 -16.98 -7.46 -29.93
CA ASP A 52 -16.04 -7.01 -30.96
C ASP A 52 -14.66 -6.78 -30.33
N GLN A 53 -13.66 -7.55 -30.74
CA GLN A 53 -12.25 -7.44 -30.29
C GLN A 53 -11.48 -6.42 -31.14
N ASP A 54 -12.06 -5.25 -31.37
CA ASP A 54 -11.52 -4.27 -32.33
C ASP A 54 -10.26 -3.54 -31.81
N ASP A 55 -9.91 -3.72 -30.53
CA ASP A 55 -8.70 -3.17 -29.90
C ASP A 55 -7.99 -4.26 -29.09
N GLU A 56 -6.80 -4.70 -29.54
CA GLU A 56 -6.03 -5.78 -28.90
C GLU A 56 -5.55 -5.40 -27.48
N ASP A 57 -5.51 -4.09 -27.17
CA ASP A 57 -4.97 -3.54 -25.93
C ASP A 57 -6.04 -3.31 -24.84
N LEU A 58 -7.33 -3.49 -25.15
CA LEU A 58 -8.42 -3.24 -24.20
C LEU A 58 -9.36 -4.44 -24.08
N ASN A 59 -9.73 -4.76 -22.84
CA ASN A 59 -10.77 -5.75 -22.58
C ASN A 59 -12.14 -5.18 -22.98
N PRO A 60 -12.98 -5.92 -23.74
CA PRO A 60 -14.32 -5.49 -24.08
C PRO A 60 -15.17 -5.19 -22.85
N GLU A 61 -16.15 -4.30 -22.99
CA GLU A 61 -17.15 -4.06 -21.94
C GLU A 61 -17.86 -5.37 -21.57
N GLY A 62 -18.09 -5.58 -20.28
CA GLY A 62 -18.71 -6.79 -19.78
C GLY A 62 -17.78 -7.99 -19.61
N THR A 63 -16.49 -7.88 -19.97
CA THR A 63 -15.46 -8.87 -19.65
C THR A 63 -15.42 -9.14 -18.16
N ALA A 64 -15.43 -10.43 -17.77
CA ALA A 64 -15.25 -10.84 -16.39
C ALA A 64 -13.79 -11.22 -16.15
N SER A 65 -13.08 -10.45 -15.33
CA SER A 65 -11.74 -10.81 -14.83
C SER A 65 -11.89 -11.31 -13.40
N ILE A 66 -11.54 -12.58 -13.18
CA ILE A 66 -11.78 -13.31 -11.94
C ILE A 66 -10.49 -13.98 -11.50
N GLU A 67 -10.15 -13.78 -10.22
CA GLU A 67 -8.94 -14.32 -9.62
C GLU A 67 -9.28 -15.24 -8.44
N VAL A 68 -8.65 -16.41 -8.43
CA VAL A 68 -8.77 -17.40 -7.35
C VAL A 68 -7.40 -17.87 -6.90
N ASP A 69 -7.27 -18.19 -5.62
CA ASP A 69 -6.08 -18.90 -5.14
C ASP A 69 -6.06 -20.32 -5.74
N VAL A 70 -4.96 -20.69 -6.36
CA VAL A 70 -4.81 -21.97 -7.07
C VAL A 70 -4.98 -23.17 -6.12
N HIS A 71 -4.50 -23.05 -4.88
CA HIS A 71 -4.45 -24.15 -3.94
C HIS A 71 -5.76 -24.29 -3.17
N THR A 72 -6.30 -23.20 -2.63
CA THR A 72 -7.54 -23.21 -1.84
C THR A 72 -8.78 -23.12 -2.71
N GLY A 73 -8.67 -22.53 -3.91
CA GLY A 73 -9.81 -22.18 -4.76
C GLY A 73 -10.62 -20.99 -4.26
N GLN A 74 -10.14 -20.29 -3.22
CA GLN A 74 -10.84 -19.14 -2.65
C GLN A 74 -10.77 -17.94 -3.60
N LEU A 75 -11.92 -17.30 -3.77
CA LEU A 75 -12.08 -16.09 -4.56
C LEU A 75 -11.27 -14.92 -3.97
N GLN A 76 -10.50 -14.24 -4.81
CA GLN A 76 -9.69 -13.08 -4.42
C GLN A 76 -10.22 -11.78 -5.01
N HIS A 77 -10.62 -11.83 -6.28
CA HIS A 77 -11.03 -10.67 -7.03
C HIS A 77 -12.04 -11.03 -8.13
N VAL A 78 -12.99 -10.14 -8.38
CA VAL A 78 -13.92 -10.16 -9.50
C VAL A 78 -14.08 -8.74 -9.98
N ILE A 79 -13.95 -8.51 -11.28
CA ILE A 79 -14.38 -7.27 -11.91
C ILE A 79 -15.07 -7.60 -13.23
N PHE A 80 -16.23 -6.98 -13.43
CA PHE A 80 -16.87 -6.90 -14.73
C PHE A 80 -16.57 -5.52 -15.33
N VAL A 81 -15.88 -5.51 -16.48
CA VAL A 81 -15.42 -4.28 -17.14
C VAL A 81 -16.61 -3.37 -17.46
N GLY A 82 -16.50 -2.09 -17.09
CA GLY A 82 -17.59 -1.11 -17.22
C GLY A 82 -18.69 -1.23 -16.15
N GLY A 83 -18.58 -2.17 -15.20
CA GLY A 83 -19.63 -2.45 -14.23
C GLY A 83 -20.87 -3.10 -14.86
N VAL A 84 -20.71 -3.72 -16.03
CA VAL A 84 -21.79 -4.36 -16.80
C VAL A 84 -21.56 -5.87 -16.78
N THR A 85 -22.60 -6.66 -16.51
CA THR A 85 -22.53 -8.11 -16.62
C THR A 85 -23.63 -8.66 -17.51
N HIS A 86 -23.25 -9.57 -18.43
CA HIS A 86 -24.17 -10.35 -19.26
C HIS A 86 -24.44 -11.73 -18.69
N ALA A 87 -23.75 -12.08 -17.60
CA ALA A 87 -23.87 -13.39 -16.98
C ALA A 87 -25.18 -13.52 -16.20
N GLU A 88 -25.68 -14.76 -16.08
CA GLU A 88 -26.73 -15.14 -15.13
C GLU A 88 -26.12 -15.20 -13.71
N SER A 89 -25.55 -14.08 -13.27
CA SER A 89 -24.64 -13.96 -12.12
C SER A 89 -25.37 -13.96 -10.77
N ILE A 90 -24.57 -13.91 -9.71
CA ILE A 90 -24.97 -13.83 -8.30
C ILE A 90 -25.75 -12.54 -8.06
N VAL A 91 -26.97 -12.67 -7.53
CA VAL A 91 -27.83 -11.54 -7.13
C VAL A 91 -27.83 -11.37 -5.61
N LEU A 92 -27.38 -10.21 -5.15
CA LEU A 92 -27.26 -9.83 -3.74
C LEU A 92 -28.19 -8.63 -3.45
N ASP A 93 -29.49 -8.89 -3.36
CA ASP A 93 -30.52 -7.85 -3.24
C ASP A 93 -30.66 -7.20 -1.83
N ASP A 94 -29.95 -7.71 -0.83
CA ASP A 94 -29.90 -7.15 0.52
C ASP A 94 -28.54 -7.36 1.20
N GLU A 95 -28.27 -6.55 2.23
CA GLU A 95 -27.03 -6.61 3.01
C GLU A 95 -26.81 -7.98 3.68
N ALA A 96 -27.87 -8.65 4.13
CA ALA A 96 -27.74 -9.96 4.77
C ALA A 96 -27.29 -11.05 3.79
N LYS A 97 -27.68 -10.96 2.51
CA LYS A 97 -27.16 -11.81 1.44
C LYS A 97 -25.70 -11.48 1.13
N VAL A 98 -25.35 -10.20 1.08
CA VAL A 98 -23.95 -9.77 0.91
C VAL A 98 -23.05 -10.37 2.00
N ARG A 99 -23.42 -10.21 3.27
CA ARG A 99 -22.65 -10.75 4.41
C ARG A 99 -22.49 -12.27 4.33
N ARG A 100 -23.59 -13.00 4.08
CA ARG A 100 -23.56 -14.47 3.94
C ARG A 100 -22.72 -14.93 2.76
N TRP A 101 -22.77 -14.19 1.65
CA TRP A 101 -21.95 -14.48 0.48
C TRP A 101 -20.47 -14.31 0.81
N ILE A 102 -20.07 -13.20 1.44
CA ILE A 102 -18.70 -13.00 1.92
C ILE A 102 -18.25 -14.16 2.82
N GLU A 103 -19.04 -14.49 3.84
CA GLU A 103 -18.72 -15.58 4.77
C GLU A 103 -18.52 -16.93 4.05
N THR A 104 -19.33 -17.20 3.02
CA THR A 104 -19.26 -18.44 2.24
C THR A 104 -18.02 -18.49 1.34
N GLU A 105 -17.72 -17.39 0.64
CA GLU A 105 -16.62 -17.33 -0.33
C GLU A 105 -15.24 -17.19 0.32
N THR A 106 -15.18 -16.50 1.46
CA THR A 106 -13.91 -16.09 2.07
C THR A 106 -13.61 -16.81 3.39
N GLY A 107 -14.63 -17.33 4.07
CA GLY A 107 -14.51 -17.86 5.43
C GLY A 107 -14.35 -16.78 6.52
N VAL A 108 -14.37 -15.49 6.17
CA VAL A 108 -14.33 -14.38 7.14
C VAL A 108 -15.66 -14.33 7.88
N ASN A 109 -15.63 -14.34 9.21
CA ASN A 109 -16.82 -14.07 10.02
C ASN A 109 -17.11 -12.56 10.00
N VAL A 110 -18.02 -12.13 9.14
CA VAL A 110 -18.32 -10.71 8.92
C VAL A 110 -18.83 -10.03 10.18
N ALA A 111 -19.57 -10.74 11.04
CA ALA A 111 -20.11 -10.17 12.26
C ALA A 111 -19.05 -9.88 13.34
N GLU A 112 -17.99 -10.70 13.40
CA GLU A 112 -16.98 -10.63 14.47
C GLU A 112 -15.69 -9.94 14.01
N GLN A 113 -15.34 -10.08 12.73
CA GLN A 113 -14.03 -9.69 12.20
C GLN A 113 -14.08 -8.48 11.28
N THR A 114 -15.27 -7.91 11.04
CA THR A 114 -15.38 -6.72 10.20
C THR A 114 -16.26 -5.63 10.79
N GLU A 115 -15.95 -4.39 10.43
CA GLU A 115 -16.88 -3.27 10.51
C GLU A 115 -17.21 -2.77 9.10
N GLN A 116 -18.47 -2.38 8.87
CA GLN A 116 -18.87 -1.81 7.59
C GLN A 116 -18.48 -0.32 7.56
N ALA A 117 -17.73 0.09 6.55
CA ALA A 117 -17.48 1.49 6.24
C ALA A 117 -18.71 2.11 5.56
N SER A 118 -18.84 3.44 5.59
CA SER A 118 -19.90 4.14 4.87
C SER A 118 -19.81 3.80 3.37
N GLY A 119 -20.84 3.14 2.85
CA GLY A 119 -20.95 2.78 1.44
C GLY A 119 -21.86 3.73 0.68
N GLU A 120 -21.58 3.92 -0.61
CA GLU A 120 -22.55 4.45 -1.56
C GLU A 120 -23.69 3.43 -1.78
N ILE A 121 -24.75 3.86 -2.47
CA ILE A 121 -25.85 2.96 -2.82
C ILE A 121 -25.30 1.75 -3.59
N ARG A 122 -25.53 0.53 -3.06
CA ARG A 122 -25.08 -0.76 -3.64
C ARG A 122 -23.56 -1.00 -3.63
N THR A 123 -22.83 -0.22 -2.85
CA THR A 123 -21.41 -0.46 -2.56
C THR A 123 -21.28 -0.82 -1.08
N TYR A 124 -20.67 -1.96 -0.80
CA TYR A 124 -20.43 -2.45 0.55
C TYR A 124 -18.93 -2.55 0.77
N GLN A 125 -18.44 -1.82 1.77
CA GLN A 125 -17.03 -1.80 2.14
C GLN A 125 -16.91 -2.25 3.59
N TYR A 126 -15.99 -3.17 3.84
CA TYR A 126 -15.72 -3.72 5.16
C TYR A 126 -14.23 -3.58 5.49
N HIS A 127 -13.94 -3.25 6.75
CA HIS A 127 -12.58 -3.24 7.29
C HIS A 127 -12.44 -4.28 8.39
N SER A 128 -11.26 -4.87 8.49
CA SER A 128 -10.95 -5.82 9.56
C SER A 128 -10.94 -5.16 10.94
N VAL A 129 -11.53 -5.86 11.91
CA VAL A 129 -11.58 -5.46 13.32
C VAL A 129 -11.30 -6.62 14.25
N ILE A 130 -10.91 -6.30 15.47
CA ILE A 130 -10.88 -7.21 16.62
C ILE A 130 -11.70 -6.56 17.73
N ASP A 131 -12.77 -7.23 18.19
CA ASP A 131 -13.71 -6.68 19.18
C ASP A 131 -14.25 -5.28 18.80
N GLY A 132 -14.46 -5.01 17.50
CA GLY A 132 -14.92 -3.71 17.00
C GLY A 132 -13.86 -2.60 16.96
N ILE A 133 -12.58 -2.93 17.17
CA ILE A 133 -11.45 -2.01 17.00
C ILE A 133 -10.72 -2.35 15.70
N ARG A 134 -10.51 -1.36 14.82
CA ARG A 134 -9.81 -1.51 13.54
C ARG A 134 -8.41 -2.09 13.70
N THR A 135 -7.95 -2.82 12.69
CA THR A 135 -6.58 -3.34 12.65
C THR A 135 -5.70 -2.62 11.61
N THR A 136 -4.40 -2.57 11.87
CA THR A 136 -3.36 -2.13 10.94
C THR A 136 -2.29 -3.22 10.79
N PRO A 137 -1.91 -3.62 9.56
CA PRO A 137 -2.54 -3.25 8.29
C PRO A 137 -4.03 -3.66 8.25
N ALA A 138 -4.82 -2.88 7.51
CA ALA A 138 -6.25 -3.15 7.38
C ALA A 138 -6.48 -4.27 6.35
N GLY A 139 -7.26 -5.26 6.74
CA GLY A 139 -8.00 -6.11 5.81
C GLY A 139 -9.18 -5.33 5.24
N THR A 140 -9.40 -5.47 3.94
CA THR A 140 -10.49 -4.79 3.22
C THR A 140 -11.27 -5.79 2.39
N ILE A 141 -12.60 -5.64 2.41
CA ILE A 141 -13.50 -6.31 1.47
C ILE A 141 -14.34 -5.22 0.83
N GLU A 142 -14.40 -5.20 -0.50
CA GLU A 142 -15.30 -4.32 -1.23
C GLU A 142 -16.16 -5.14 -2.19
N ILE A 143 -17.45 -4.83 -2.21
CA ILE A 143 -18.44 -5.39 -3.12
C ILE A 143 -19.20 -4.24 -3.78
N ARG A 144 -19.34 -4.28 -5.11
CA ARG A 144 -20.23 -3.38 -5.85
C ARG A 144 -21.23 -4.19 -6.65
N LEU A 145 -22.47 -3.72 -6.64
CA LEU A 145 -23.57 -4.32 -7.36
C LEU A 145 -24.13 -3.35 -8.41
N ASP A 146 -24.62 -3.89 -9.51
CA ASP A 146 -25.35 -3.11 -10.52
C ASP A 146 -26.78 -2.75 -10.06
N GLU A 147 -27.53 -2.05 -10.91
CA GLU A 147 -28.90 -1.63 -10.58
C GLU A 147 -29.86 -2.79 -10.26
N ALA A 148 -29.62 -3.96 -10.85
CA ALA A 148 -30.40 -5.18 -10.63
C ALA A 148 -29.93 -5.98 -9.39
N GLY A 149 -28.88 -5.51 -8.69
CA GLY A 149 -28.29 -6.18 -7.54
C GLY A 149 -27.33 -7.32 -7.90
N ARG A 150 -26.87 -7.40 -9.16
CA ARG A 150 -25.89 -8.40 -9.61
C ARG A 150 -24.48 -7.98 -9.21
N LEU A 151 -23.67 -8.94 -8.79
CA LEU A 151 -22.27 -8.71 -8.45
C LEU A 151 -21.47 -8.30 -9.70
N VAL A 152 -20.84 -7.12 -9.63
CA VAL A 152 -19.97 -6.60 -10.72
C VAL A 152 -18.55 -6.31 -10.25
N PHE A 153 -18.34 -6.22 -8.94
CA PHE A 153 -17.02 -6.06 -8.36
C PHE A 153 -16.93 -6.74 -7.00
N PHE A 154 -15.86 -7.49 -6.77
CA PHE A 154 -15.46 -8.01 -5.46
C PHE A 154 -13.94 -7.95 -5.34
N THR A 155 -13.45 -7.56 -4.17
CA THR A 155 -12.05 -7.76 -3.81
C THR A 155 -11.95 -8.08 -2.33
N ILE A 156 -11.01 -8.94 -1.97
CA ILE A 156 -10.56 -9.15 -0.60
C ILE A 156 -9.05 -8.98 -0.51
N HIS A 157 -8.59 -8.20 0.46
CA HIS A 157 -7.18 -7.94 0.69
C HIS A 157 -6.88 -7.89 2.20
N GLY A 158 -5.65 -8.23 2.59
CA GLY A 158 -5.18 -8.15 3.97
C GLY A 158 -5.68 -9.25 4.91
N ARG A 159 -5.51 -9.05 6.22
CA ARG A 159 -5.86 -10.03 7.27
C ARG A 159 -7.21 -9.71 7.89
N PHE A 160 -7.94 -10.77 8.23
CA PHE A 160 -9.10 -10.74 9.12
C PHE A 160 -8.75 -11.58 10.35
N PRO A 161 -8.10 -10.99 11.36
CA PRO A 161 -7.60 -11.74 12.51
C PRO A 161 -8.72 -12.18 13.46
N GLN A 162 -8.47 -13.26 14.19
CA GLN A 162 -9.29 -13.71 15.30
C GLN A 162 -8.86 -13.01 16.60
N LYS A 163 -9.75 -13.01 17.59
CA LYS A 163 -9.50 -12.34 18.88
C LYS A 163 -8.27 -12.90 19.61
N GLU A 164 -7.97 -14.18 19.46
CA GLU A 164 -6.84 -14.86 20.09
C GLU A 164 -5.48 -14.39 19.54
N GLU A 165 -5.47 -13.75 18.36
CA GLU A 165 -4.28 -13.18 17.74
C GLU A 165 -3.90 -11.81 18.35
N ALA A 166 -4.74 -11.25 19.24
CA ALA A 166 -4.50 -9.96 19.88
C ALA A 166 -4.21 -10.07 21.37
N ASP A 167 -3.45 -9.10 21.87
CA ASP A 167 -3.30 -8.86 23.30
C ASP A 167 -4.46 -7.97 23.76
N VAL A 168 -5.46 -8.61 24.39
CA VAL A 168 -6.69 -7.93 24.80
C VAL A 168 -6.44 -7.14 26.08
N GLU A 169 -6.51 -5.81 25.96
CA GLU A 169 -6.37 -4.87 27.06
C GLU A 169 -7.34 -3.68 26.91
N SER A 170 -7.48 -2.87 27.97
CA SER A 170 -8.33 -1.67 27.92
C SER A 170 -7.55 -0.48 27.36
N PHE A 171 -8.17 0.26 26.45
CA PHE A 171 -7.57 1.48 25.90
C PHE A 171 -7.39 2.54 26.99
N ALA A 172 -6.16 3.02 27.19
CA ALA A 172 -5.78 3.86 28.32
C ALA A 172 -5.29 5.26 27.93
N LEU A 173 -5.04 5.51 26.64
CA LEU A 173 -4.50 6.78 26.16
C LEU A 173 -5.56 7.88 26.13
N THR A 174 -5.12 9.11 26.34
CA THR A 174 -5.89 10.33 26.11
C THR A 174 -4.99 11.37 25.44
N THR A 175 -5.57 12.35 24.75
CA THR A 175 -4.84 13.45 24.11
C THR A 175 -3.95 14.22 25.09
N GLU A 176 -4.34 14.33 26.37
CA GLU A 176 -3.53 14.95 27.41
C GLU A 176 -2.31 14.12 27.77
N LYS A 177 -2.45 12.78 27.84
CA LYS A 177 -1.34 11.87 28.14
C LYS A 177 -0.28 11.86 27.05
N VAL A 178 -0.69 12.06 25.79
CA VAL A 178 0.21 12.05 24.63
C VAL A 178 0.57 13.46 24.17
N LYS A 179 0.36 14.51 24.99
CA LYS A 179 0.62 15.90 24.62
C LYS A 179 2.06 16.13 24.13
N GLU A 180 3.04 15.53 24.80
CA GLU A 180 4.45 15.67 24.41
C GLU A 180 4.69 15.06 23.03
N ILE A 181 4.11 13.89 22.77
CA ILE A 181 4.16 13.22 21.45
C ILE A 181 3.48 14.09 20.38
N VAL A 182 2.30 14.64 20.65
CA VAL A 182 1.62 15.57 19.72
C VAL A 182 2.51 16.77 19.41
N MET A 183 3.13 17.34 20.45
CA MET A 183 4.07 18.44 20.30
C MET A 183 5.35 18.03 19.58
N GLU A 184 5.72 16.76 19.50
CA GLU A 184 6.83 16.31 18.66
C GLU A 184 6.37 16.19 17.20
N GLN A 185 5.22 15.57 16.96
CA GLN A 185 4.67 15.28 15.63
C GLN A 185 4.07 16.48 14.89
N LEU A 186 3.70 17.56 15.59
CA LEU A 186 3.19 18.76 14.94
C LEU A 186 4.32 19.49 14.22
N GLN A 187 4.37 19.44 12.89
CA GLN A 187 5.45 20.00 12.09
C GLN A 187 4.98 21.20 11.26
N LEU A 188 5.89 22.16 11.04
CA LEU A 188 5.66 23.23 10.07
C LEU A 188 6.06 22.71 8.70
N LEU A 189 5.06 22.46 7.85
CA LEU A 189 5.23 21.90 6.52
C LEU A 189 4.78 22.91 5.45
N GLU A 190 5.29 22.72 4.24
CA GLU A 190 4.95 23.47 3.04
C GLU A 190 4.29 22.53 2.03
N PHE A 191 3.07 22.89 1.62
CA PHE A 191 2.22 22.13 0.71
C PHE A 191 2.13 22.85 -0.63
N PRO A 192 2.36 22.15 -1.76
CA PRO A 192 2.20 22.74 -3.09
C PRO A 192 0.72 22.81 -3.48
N VAL A 193 0.15 24.01 -3.56
CA VAL A 193 -1.24 24.21 -3.96
C VAL A 193 -1.30 24.44 -5.47
N MET A 194 -1.62 23.38 -6.21
CA MET A 194 -1.62 23.37 -7.68
C MET A 194 -2.46 24.49 -8.30
N GLU A 195 -3.67 24.71 -7.79
CA GLU A 195 -4.60 25.71 -8.34
C GLU A 195 -4.08 27.15 -8.24
N LYS A 196 -3.18 27.41 -7.28
CA LYS A 196 -2.62 28.74 -7.00
C LYS A 196 -1.17 28.88 -7.44
N GLU A 197 -0.54 27.78 -7.88
CA GLU A 197 0.89 27.72 -8.24
C GLU A 197 1.79 28.32 -7.15
N CYS A 198 1.47 28.02 -5.87
CA CYS A 198 2.23 28.51 -4.73
C CYS A 198 2.38 27.45 -3.63
N PHE A 199 3.37 27.64 -2.78
CA PHE A 199 3.49 26.89 -1.54
C PHE A 199 2.67 27.54 -0.43
N VAL A 200 1.96 26.73 0.34
CA VAL A 200 1.28 27.15 1.57
C VAL A 200 1.96 26.51 2.75
N SER A 201 2.37 27.34 3.72
CA SER A 201 2.96 26.84 4.96
C SER A 201 1.88 26.65 6.04
N ALA A 202 1.82 25.45 6.63
CA ALA A 202 0.86 25.11 7.66
C ALA A 202 1.49 24.21 8.74
N PHE A 203 0.98 24.30 9.96
CA PHE A 203 1.25 23.33 11.01
C PHE A 203 0.30 22.14 10.86
N ALA A 204 0.86 20.97 10.63
CA ALA A 204 0.13 19.72 10.42
C ALA A 204 0.70 18.62 11.31
N LEU A 205 -0.14 17.65 11.68
CA LEU A 205 0.25 16.52 12.51
C LEU A 205 0.64 15.34 11.61
N GLU A 206 1.82 14.77 11.83
CA GLU A 206 2.20 13.50 11.21
C GLU A 206 1.38 12.36 11.84
N GLU A 207 0.73 11.54 11.01
CA GLU A 207 -0.04 10.37 11.46
C GLU A 207 0.91 9.30 12.01
N ILE A 208 0.65 8.85 13.25
CA ILE A 208 1.46 7.83 13.92
C ILE A 208 0.62 6.93 14.81
N TYR A 209 1.19 5.80 15.22
CA TYR A 209 0.64 4.99 16.32
C TYR A 209 1.41 5.26 17.62
N VAL A 210 0.69 5.26 18.73
CA VAL A 210 1.25 5.36 20.08
C VAL A 210 0.91 4.08 20.84
N THR A 211 1.89 3.44 21.48
CA THR A 211 1.62 2.24 22.30
C THR A 211 0.64 2.56 23.42
N ASN A 212 -0.22 1.62 23.83
CA ASN A 212 -1.27 1.89 24.82
C ASN A 212 -0.75 2.37 26.19
N ASP A 213 0.52 2.11 26.51
CA ASP A 213 1.20 2.61 27.71
C ASP A 213 1.78 4.04 27.55
N GLY A 214 1.75 4.59 26.33
CA GLY A 214 2.17 5.95 25.99
C GLY A 214 3.69 6.14 25.90
N ARG A 215 4.49 5.07 25.82
CA ARG A 215 5.96 5.15 25.90
C ARG A 215 6.66 5.16 24.57
N GLU A 216 6.10 4.51 23.57
CA GLU A 216 6.73 4.33 22.26
C GLU A 216 5.78 4.78 21.15
N THR A 217 6.37 5.12 20.01
CA THR A 217 5.63 5.46 18.79
C THR A 217 6.03 4.50 17.69
N LEU A 218 5.07 4.18 16.82
CA LEU A 218 5.30 3.43 15.59
C LEU A 218 4.92 4.33 14.42
N PRO A 219 5.75 4.41 13.37
CA PRO A 219 5.43 5.22 12.20
C PRO A 219 4.18 4.67 11.51
N PHE A 220 3.38 5.55 10.92
CA PHE A 220 2.35 5.13 9.99
C PHE A 220 3.00 4.65 8.69
N GLN A 221 2.77 3.40 8.33
CA GLN A 221 3.29 2.80 7.11
C GLN A 221 2.13 2.23 6.28
N LEU A 222 1.94 2.79 5.08
CA LEU A 222 0.98 2.32 4.09
C LEU A 222 1.44 1.02 3.42
N PHE A 223 2.75 0.90 3.21
CA PHE A 223 3.37 -0.26 2.57
C PHE A 223 4.51 -0.75 3.44
N TRP A 224 4.46 -2.00 3.83
CA TRP A 224 5.49 -2.63 4.63
C TRP A 224 6.29 -3.55 3.72
N SER A 225 7.54 -3.21 3.38
CA SER A 225 8.42 -4.19 2.75
C SER A 225 8.97 -5.11 3.85
N GLU A 226 8.75 -6.41 3.67
CA GLU A 226 8.74 -7.35 4.80
C GLU A 226 10.12 -7.80 5.28
N GLN A 227 11.16 -7.52 4.50
CA GLN A 227 12.55 -7.90 4.79
C GLN A 227 13.49 -6.73 4.55
N ARG A 228 13.16 -5.63 5.23
CA ARG A 228 13.90 -4.39 5.15
C ARG A 228 15.03 -4.39 6.18
N VAL A 229 16.25 -4.22 5.71
CA VAL A 229 17.41 -3.93 6.56
C VAL A 229 17.51 -2.42 6.67
N GLU A 230 17.09 -1.87 7.80
CA GLU A 230 17.21 -0.42 8.07
C GLU A 230 18.68 0.00 8.12
N ARG A 231 18.92 1.19 7.58
CA ARG A 231 20.20 1.89 7.55
C ARG A 231 19.97 3.35 7.97
N ASP A 232 20.98 3.94 8.58
CA ASP A 232 21.00 5.38 8.87
C ASP A 232 22.41 5.91 8.67
N GLU A 233 22.86 5.85 7.42
CA GLU A 233 24.23 6.17 7.03
C GLU A 233 24.24 7.31 6.01
N ILE A 234 24.93 8.41 6.33
CA ILE A 234 25.18 9.50 5.39
C ILE A 234 26.33 9.09 4.47
N LEU A 235 26.06 9.06 3.17
CA LEU A 235 26.99 8.58 2.16
C LEU A 235 27.94 9.69 1.73
N THR A 236 29.24 9.43 1.76
CA THR A 236 30.28 10.38 1.33
C THR A 236 31.23 9.75 0.32
N TYR A 237 31.67 10.54 -0.65
CA TYR A 237 32.55 10.09 -1.74
C TYR A 237 33.36 11.26 -2.32
N SER A 238 34.60 11.00 -2.71
CA SER A 238 35.59 12.06 -2.98
C SER A 238 35.97 12.25 -4.44
N SER A 239 35.59 11.35 -5.35
CA SER A 239 36.02 11.42 -6.75
C SER A 239 34.88 11.08 -7.73
N PRO A 240 34.49 11.96 -8.66
CA PRO A 240 33.53 11.60 -9.70
C PRO A 240 34.05 10.44 -10.54
N LEU A 241 33.13 9.61 -11.03
CA LEU A 241 33.41 8.60 -12.04
C LEU A 241 32.89 9.10 -13.40
N ARG A 242 33.56 8.73 -14.48
CA ARG A 242 33.12 9.12 -15.83
C ARG A 242 31.96 8.23 -16.29
N GLY A 243 31.00 8.85 -16.97
CA GLY A 243 29.82 8.20 -17.53
C GLY A 243 28.62 8.23 -16.58
N THR A 244 27.50 7.74 -17.04
CA THR A 244 26.28 7.51 -16.27
C THR A 244 26.03 6.01 -16.18
N VAL A 245 25.32 5.57 -15.15
CA VAL A 245 24.83 4.18 -15.12
C VAL A 245 23.82 4.00 -16.25
N GLU A 246 24.05 3.03 -17.13
CA GLU A 246 23.14 2.67 -18.21
C GLU A 246 21.93 1.97 -17.61
N THR A 247 20.74 2.49 -17.92
CA THR A 247 19.49 1.92 -17.41
C THR A 247 19.12 0.69 -18.22
N GLN A 248 18.85 -0.40 -17.53
CA GLN A 248 18.37 -1.65 -18.08
C GLN A 248 16.87 -1.78 -17.84
N GLU A 249 16.18 -2.41 -18.77
CA GLU A 249 14.80 -2.84 -18.57
C GLU A 249 14.78 -3.92 -17.49
N ILE A 250 13.86 -3.79 -16.54
CA ILE A 250 13.62 -4.77 -15.48
C ILE A 250 12.23 -5.35 -15.65
N ASP A 251 12.08 -6.61 -15.27
CA ASP A 251 10.81 -7.32 -15.33
C ASP A 251 10.17 -7.31 -13.95
N LEU A 252 9.10 -6.52 -13.80
CA LEU A 252 8.32 -6.44 -12.57
C LEU A 252 7.09 -7.37 -12.62
N SER A 253 6.99 -8.22 -13.64
CA SER A 253 5.91 -9.22 -13.73
C SER A 253 6.05 -10.25 -12.63
N GLU A 254 4.91 -10.60 -12.01
CA GLU A 254 4.81 -11.69 -11.05
C GLU A 254 4.28 -12.98 -11.69
N GLU A 255 4.23 -13.05 -13.02
CA GLU A 255 3.81 -14.24 -13.75
C GLU A 255 4.70 -15.45 -13.44
N VAL A 256 4.08 -16.62 -13.29
CA VAL A 256 4.77 -17.88 -13.02
C VAL A 256 4.38 -18.96 -14.02
N SER A 257 5.37 -19.77 -14.39
CA SER A 257 5.14 -20.95 -15.22
C SER A 257 4.48 -22.09 -14.43
N LEU A 258 3.85 -23.03 -15.15
CA LEU A 258 3.31 -24.26 -14.57
C LEU A 258 4.39 -25.06 -13.81
N GLU A 259 5.64 -25.07 -14.30
CA GLU A 259 6.74 -25.76 -13.63
C GLU A 259 7.06 -25.13 -12.27
N GLN A 260 7.06 -23.80 -12.18
CA GLN A 260 7.31 -23.08 -10.93
C GLN A 260 6.17 -23.30 -9.93
N LEU A 261 4.93 -23.27 -10.40
CA LEU A 261 3.75 -23.59 -9.60
C LEU A 261 3.78 -25.03 -9.07
N GLU A 262 4.15 -26.00 -9.90
CA GLU A 262 4.27 -27.42 -9.50
C GLU A 262 5.35 -27.65 -8.45
N LYS A 263 6.44 -26.86 -8.52
CA LYS A 263 7.50 -26.87 -7.51
C LYS A 263 7.16 -26.06 -6.27
N GLN A 264 6.05 -25.30 -6.28
CA GLN A 264 5.70 -24.33 -5.24
C GLN A 264 6.88 -23.38 -4.96
N GLU A 265 7.49 -22.86 -6.01
CA GLU A 265 8.63 -21.97 -5.88
C GLU A 265 8.23 -20.72 -5.07
N PRO A 266 8.90 -20.43 -3.94
CA PRO A 266 8.52 -19.33 -3.08
C PRO A 266 8.64 -17.98 -3.80
N HIS A 267 7.85 -17.01 -3.37
CA HIS A 267 7.97 -15.63 -3.80
C HIS A 267 9.40 -15.12 -3.48
N PRO A 268 10.08 -14.49 -4.43
CA PRO A 268 11.49 -14.13 -4.26
C PRO A 268 11.68 -13.09 -3.14
N ASP A 269 10.67 -12.26 -2.88
CA ASP A 269 10.71 -11.27 -1.78
C ASP A 269 10.61 -11.87 -0.37
N LEU A 270 10.26 -13.15 -0.26
CA LEU A 270 10.33 -13.89 1.00
C LEU A 270 11.74 -14.43 1.27
N GLU A 271 12.64 -14.41 0.28
CA GLU A 271 14.03 -14.84 0.47
C GLU A 271 14.85 -13.78 1.21
N PRO A 272 15.45 -14.09 2.37
CA PRO A 272 16.38 -13.18 3.03
C PRO A 272 17.49 -12.69 2.10
N LEU A 273 17.95 -11.46 2.34
CA LEU A 273 19.17 -10.97 1.69
C LEU A 273 20.36 -11.87 2.10
N GLU A 274 21.14 -12.31 1.12
CA GLU A 274 22.29 -13.16 1.39
C GLU A 274 23.36 -12.42 2.21
N PRO A 275 24.17 -13.13 3.03
CA PRO A 275 25.30 -12.54 3.70
C PRO A 275 26.24 -11.79 2.74
N GLY A 276 26.59 -10.55 3.09
CA GLY A 276 27.44 -9.69 2.27
C GLY A 276 26.74 -8.97 1.11
N THR A 277 25.44 -9.20 0.88
CA THR A 277 24.65 -8.43 -0.10
C THR A 277 24.67 -6.94 0.22
N VAL A 278 24.48 -6.59 1.49
CA VAL A 278 24.48 -5.20 1.96
C VAL A 278 25.81 -4.49 1.64
N ASP A 279 26.95 -5.17 1.78
CA ASP A 279 28.27 -4.61 1.45
C ASP A 279 28.48 -4.42 -0.06
N ARG A 280 27.82 -5.24 -0.89
CA ARG A 280 27.83 -5.07 -2.35
C ARG A 280 26.94 -3.89 -2.75
N VAL A 281 25.77 -3.79 -2.14
CA VAL A 281 24.83 -2.69 -2.34
C VAL A 281 25.47 -1.36 -1.98
N ASP A 282 26.16 -1.26 -0.84
CA ASP A 282 26.91 -0.05 -0.46
C ASP A 282 27.87 0.42 -1.57
N LYS A 283 28.68 -0.51 -2.10
CA LYS A 283 29.63 -0.21 -3.19
C LYS A 283 28.91 0.19 -4.47
N ALA A 284 27.79 -0.46 -4.79
CA ALA A 284 26.99 -0.18 -5.98
C ALA A 284 26.33 1.20 -5.88
N ILE A 285 25.75 1.54 -4.73
CA ILE A 285 25.20 2.86 -4.42
C ILE A 285 26.27 3.94 -4.57
N VAL A 286 27.42 3.78 -3.91
CA VAL A 286 28.50 4.78 -3.97
C VAL A 286 29.01 4.93 -5.41
N ARG A 287 29.11 3.84 -6.17
CA ARG A 287 29.48 3.91 -7.59
C ARG A 287 28.44 4.69 -8.40
N PHE A 288 27.14 4.39 -8.23
CA PHE A 288 26.05 5.08 -8.90
C PHE A 288 26.06 6.58 -8.59
N LEU A 289 26.13 6.96 -7.31
CA LEU A 289 26.15 8.36 -6.89
C LEU A 289 27.37 9.10 -7.44
N ARG A 290 28.55 8.48 -7.49
CA ARG A 290 29.75 9.09 -8.08
C ARG A 290 29.65 9.32 -9.60
N MET A 291 28.77 8.59 -10.30
CA MET A 291 28.55 8.71 -11.75
C MET A 291 27.43 9.71 -12.06
N ASN A 292 26.31 9.59 -11.36
CA ASN A 292 25.07 10.33 -11.66
C ASN A 292 24.92 11.61 -10.80
N HIS A 293 25.48 11.63 -9.59
CA HIS A 293 25.36 12.70 -8.60
C HIS A 293 26.73 13.11 -7.99
N PRO A 294 27.76 13.40 -8.82
CA PRO A 294 29.14 13.55 -8.33
C PRO A 294 29.34 14.68 -7.31
N GLU A 295 28.50 15.72 -7.34
CA GLU A 295 28.58 16.89 -6.46
C GLU A 295 27.74 16.74 -5.16
N ASP A 296 27.05 15.61 -5.00
CA ASP A 296 26.10 15.38 -3.90
C ASP A 296 26.68 14.56 -2.75
N SER A 297 28.01 14.47 -2.65
CA SER A 297 28.65 13.78 -1.53
C SER A 297 28.22 14.39 -0.20
N GLY A 298 27.73 13.54 0.72
CA GLY A 298 27.21 13.96 2.02
C GLY A 298 25.76 14.44 2.01
N LYS A 299 25.11 14.51 0.83
CA LYS A 299 23.70 14.93 0.71
C LYS A 299 22.73 13.76 0.75
N TRP A 300 23.18 12.52 0.62
CA TRP A 300 22.33 11.34 0.58
C TRP A 300 22.47 10.51 1.86
N ARG A 301 21.33 10.12 2.42
CA ARG A 301 21.22 9.15 3.52
C ARG A 301 20.68 7.85 2.96
N TRP A 302 21.38 6.74 3.20
CA TRP A 302 20.85 5.41 2.91
C TRP A 302 19.88 5.01 4.02
N LYS A 303 18.60 4.81 3.66
CA LYS A 303 17.54 4.49 4.62
C LYS A 303 17.37 3.00 4.82
N ASN A 304 17.43 2.22 3.76
CA ASN A 304 17.22 0.78 3.85
C ASN A 304 17.58 0.04 2.56
N VAL A 305 17.61 -1.28 2.68
CA VAL A 305 17.63 -2.20 1.56
C VAL A 305 16.67 -3.37 1.81
N CYS A 306 15.95 -3.80 0.78
CA CYS A 306 15.05 -4.95 0.82
C CYS A 306 15.07 -5.72 -0.51
N ARG A 307 14.32 -6.83 -0.58
CA ARG A 307 13.90 -7.40 -1.85
C ARG A 307 12.55 -6.83 -2.27
N ASP A 308 12.38 -6.65 -3.57
CA ASP A 308 11.14 -6.18 -4.19
C ASP A 308 11.11 -6.72 -5.64
N HIS A 309 10.10 -7.50 -5.98
CA HIS A 309 10.00 -8.24 -7.26
C HIS A 309 11.27 -9.06 -7.59
N GLY A 310 11.91 -9.64 -6.57
CA GLY A 310 13.15 -10.42 -6.67
C GLY A 310 14.43 -9.63 -6.91
N TYR A 311 14.34 -8.32 -7.11
CA TYR A 311 15.48 -7.42 -7.16
C TYR A 311 15.92 -7.01 -5.77
N VAL A 312 17.19 -6.61 -5.63
CA VAL A 312 17.64 -5.93 -4.42
C VAL A 312 17.37 -4.45 -4.61
N VAL A 313 16.65 -3.83 -3.69
CA VAL A 313 16.24 -2.44 -3.80
C VAL A 313 16.78 -1.63 -2.63
N ALA A 314 17.44 -0.52 -2.94
CA ALA A 314 17.93 0.44 -1.95
C ALA A 314 17.17 1.76 -2.04
N GLU A 315 16.71 2.27 -0.90
CA GLU A 315 16.08 3.59 -0.79
C GLU A 315 17.04 4.58 -0.14
N LEU A 316 17.24 5.71 -0.80
CA LEU A 316 18.01 6.83 -0.31
C LEU A 316 17.11 8.05 -0.20
N GLU A 317 17.40 8.90 0.78
CA GLU A 317 16.69 10.14 1.06
C GLU A 317 17.71 11.28 1.16
N GLU A 318 17.34 12.47 0.71
CA GLU A 318 18.18 13.65 0.89
C GLU A 318 18.34 13.99 2.38
N VAL A 319 19.55 14.40 2.78
CA VAL A 319 19.88 14.70 4.18
C VAL A 319 19.26 16.02 4.61
N GLU A 320 19.28 17.02 3.72
CA GLU A 320 18.69 18.32 3.95
C GLU A 320 17.17 18.19 3.89
N LYS A 321 16.54 18.22 5.08
CA LYS A 321 15.08 18.26 5.16
C LYS A 321 14.60 19.64 4.74
N THR A 322 13.90 19.70 3.63
CA THR A 322 13.09 20.86 3.27
C THR A 322 11.85 20.90 4.17
N ARG A 323 11.14 22.04 4.22
CA ARG A 323 9.81 22.09 4.83
C ARG A 323 8.73 21.46 3.96
N THR A 324 9.05 21.13 2.71
CA THR A 324 8.07 20.55 1.79
C THR A 324 7.61 19.18 2.27
N VAL A 325 6.32 18.92 2.12
CA VAL A 325 5.73 17.62 2.48
C VAL A 325 6.35 16.46 1.67
N PHE A 326 6.81 16.74 0.45
CA PHE A 326 7.54 15.80 -0.38
C PHE A 326 9.05 16.02 -0.23
N GLN A 327 9.76 14.97 0.19
CA GLN A 327 11.22 14.92 0.23
C GLN A 327 11.76 14.18 -1.00
N ARG A 328 12.93 14.60 -1.50
CA ARG A 328 13.59 13.90 -2.61
C ARG A 328 14.10 12.54 -2.15
N LYS A 329 13.79 11.52 -2.95
CA LYS A 329 14.17 10.13 -2.71
C LYS A 329 14.71 9.52 -4.00
N LEU A 330 15.68 8.63 -3.83
CA LEU A 330 16.20 7.75 -4.87
C LEU A 330 15.88 6.31 -4.51
N LYS A 331 15.17 5.60 -5.38
CA LYS A 331 14.98 4.14 -5.29
C LYS A 331 15.83 3.48 -6.36
N LEU A 332 16.85 2.73 -5.95
CA LEU A 332 17.75 2.03 -6.86
C LEU A 332 17.34 0.56 -6.94
N PHE A 333 17.13 0.05 -8.15
CA PHE A 333 16.91 -1.38 -8.40
C PHE A 333 18.24 -2.00 -8.82
N LEU A 334 18.68 -2.99 -8.05
CA LEU A 334 19.94 -3.68 -8.24
C LEU A 334 19.71 -5.15 -8.64
N SER A 335 20.74 -5.74 -9.24
CA SER A 335 20.81 -7.18 -9.52
C SER A 335 20.47 -8.02 -8.27
N LYS A 336 20.05 -9.29 -8.45
CA LYS A 336 19.64 -10.18 -7.35
C LYS A 336 20.70 -10.32 -6.24
N ASP A 337 21.97 -10.15 -6.58
CA ASP A 337 23.11 -10.19 -5.63
C ASP A 337 23.49 -8.83 -5.04
N GLY A 338 22.86 -7.72 -5.49
CA GLY A 338 23.11 -6.35 -5.07
C GLY A 338 24.39 -5.71 -5.64
N GLY A 339 25.04 -6.34 -6.63
CA GLY A 339 26.33 -5.90 -7.16
C GLY A 339 26.26 -4.77 -8.19
N GLU A 340 25.14 -4.64 -8.90
CA GLU A 340 24.99 -3.70 -10.02
C GLU A 340 23.64 -2.98 -9.94
N VAL A 341 23.65 -1.66 -10.15
CA VAL A 341 22.41 -0.87 -10.31
C VAL A 341 21.92 -1.04 -11.74
N LEU A 342 20.72 -1.59 -11.90
CA LEU A 342 20.07 -1.87 -13.18
C LEU A 342 19.23 -0.67 -13.62
N THR A 343 18.44 -0.10 -12.72
CA THR A 343 17.63 1.08 -12.97
C THR A 343 17.39 1.87 -11.68
N HIS A 344 16.82 3.06 -11.79
CA HIS A 344 16.52 3.92 -10.66
C HIS A 344 15.28 4.78 -10.89
N ILE A 345 14.65 5.18 -9.79
CA ILE A 345 13.58 6.19 -9.74
C ILE A 345 14.08 7.34 -8.86
N ASP A 346 14.03 8.56 -9.39
CA ASP A 346 14.36 9.79 -8.67
C ASP A 346 13.11 10.66 -8.57
N THR A 347 12.64 10.92 -7.35
CA THR A 347 11.48 11.79 -7.14
C THR A 347 11.82 13.27 -7.37
N GLY A 348 13.09 13.62 -7.55
CA GLY A 348 13.52 14.97 -7.92
C GLY A 348 12.84 15.48 -9.19
N ALA A 349 12.65 14.64 -10.21
CA ALA A 349 11.96 15.01 -11.44
C ALA A 349 10.49 15.40 -11.20
N PHE A 350 9.85 14.83 -10.18
CA PHE A 350 8.52 15.27 -9.75
C PHE A 350 8.59 16.62 -9.04
N LEU A 351 9.60 16.83 -8.19
CA LEU A 351 9.78 18.11 -7.47
C LEU A 351 10.10 19.29 -8.40
N GLU A 352 10.73 19.04 -9.55
CA GLU A 352 11.01 20.05 -10.58
C GLU A 352 9.74 20.79 -11.05
N MET A 353 8.57 20.15 -10.99
CA MET A 353 7.30 20.80 -11.39
C MET A 353 6.92 21.98 -10.49
N PHE A 354 7.46 22.04 -9.27
CA PHE A 354 7.17 23.10 -8.29
C PHE A 354 8.24 24.19 -8.27
N GLU A 355 9.29 24.13 -9.09
CA GLU A 355 10.37 25.14 -9.09
C GLU A 355 9.86 26.56 -9.40
N ALA A 356 8.79 26.66 -10.20
CA ALA A 356 8.17 27.93 -10.55
C ALA A 356 7.17 28.46 -9.51
N PHE A 357 6.85 27.66 -8.47
CA PHE A 357 5.81 28.03 -7.52
C PHE A 357 6.26 29.20 -6.64
N GLU A 358 5.33 30.08 -6.32
CA GLU A 358 5.60 31.16 -5.37
C GLU A 358 5.88 30.58 -3.98
N ALA A 359 6.89 31.12 -3.29
CA ALA A 359 7.26 30.68 -1.96
C ALA A 359 6.16 30.96 -0.93
N ALA A 360 6.07 30.13 0.09
CA ALA A 360 5.09 30.31 1.15
C ALA A 360 5.29 31.61 1.92
N ASP A 361 4.17 32.19 2.37
CA ASP A 361 4.17 33.33 3.27
C ASP A 361 4.97 33.03 4.54
N THR A 362 5.60 34.06 5.09
CA THR A 362 6.37 33.93 6.33
C THR A 362 5.45 33.57 7.50
N ALA A 363 5.80 32.50 8.22
CA ALA A 363 5.09 32.06 9.42
C ALA A 363 5.04 33.19 10.48
N LYS A 364 3.83 33.47 10.97
CA LYS A 364 3.55 34.40 12.08
C LYS A 364 3.13 33.69 13.35
N TYR A 365 2.58 32.49 13.23
CA TYR A 365 2.16 31.65 14.34
C TYR A 365 3.28 30.69 14.74
N THR A 366 3.36 30.42 16.04
CA THR A 366 4.27 29.44 16.61
C THR A 366 3.60 28.06 16.69
N LYS A 367 4.44 27.02 16.80
CA LYS A 367 3.99 25.64 17.00
C LYS A 367 3.07 25.49 18.22
N THR A 368 3.35 26.21 19.31
CA THR A 368 2.52 26.19 20.53
C THR A 368 1.15 26.83 20.28
N GLU A 369 1.08 27.94 19.55
CA GLU A 369 -0.19 28.58 19.21
C GLU A 369 -1.02 27.71 18.28
N ALA A 370 -0.39 27.07 17.29
CA ALA A 370 -1.06 26.11 16.40
C ALA A 370 -1.60 24.90 17.17
N TYR A 371 -0.84 24.36 18.13
CA TYR A 371 -1.32 23.28 19.00
C TYR A 371 -2.58 23.68 19.78
N GLU A 372 -2.63 24.89 20.36
CA GLU A 372 -3.80 25.36 21.10
C GLU A 372 -5.06 25.49 20.21
N LEU A 373 -4.88 25.74 18.91
CA LEU A 373 -5.97 25.77 17.92
C LEU A 373 -6.41 24.37 17.49
N LEU A 374 -5.50 23.39 17.45
CA LEU A 374 -5.77 22.02 16.98
C LEU A 374 -6.14 21.03 18.07
N LYS A 375 -5.84 21.30 19.35
CA LYS A 375 -5.97 20.32 20.45
C LYS A 375 -7.34 19.63 20.55
N ASP A 376 -8.42 20.36 20.25
CA ASP A 376 -9.79 19.85 20.32
C ASP A 376 -10.23 19.15 19.02
N LYS A 377 -9.38 19.17 17.99
CA LYS A 377 -9.54 18.52 16.67
C LYS A 377 -8.64 17.28 16.52
N LEU A 378 -7.73 17.05 17.47
CA LEU A 378 -6.89 15.85 17.51
C LEU A 378 -7.77 14.60 17.64
N LYS A 379 -7.46 13.59 16.83
CA LYS A 379 -8.11 12.29 16.86
C LYS A 379 -7.15 11.29 17.45
N LEU A 380 -7.60 10.62 18.51
CA LEU A 380 -6.88 9.49 19.11
C LEU A 380 -7.82 8.29 19.16
N ARG A 381 -7.63 7.37 18.22
CA ARG A 381 -8.52 6.22 18.02
C ARG A 381 -7.83 4.93 18.45
N PRO A 382 -8.48 4.03 19.21
CA PRO A 382 -7.92 2.71 19.44
C PRO A 382 -7.73 1.98 18.11
N THR A 383 -6.60 1.31 17.93
CA THR A 383 -6.27 0.54 16.73
C THR A 383 -5.35 -0.61 17.10
N TYR A 384 -5.66 -1.81 16.62
CA TYR A 384 -4.80 -2.98 16.78
C TYR A 384 -3.72 -2.99 15.71
N VAL A 385 -2.47 -2.81 16.10
CA VAL A 385 -1.32 -2.80 15.17
C VAL A 385 -0.63 -4.15 15.25
N LEU A 386 -0.40 -4.78 14.09
CA LEU A 386 0.34 -6.04 14.01
C LEU A 386 1.81 -5.80 14.36
N ASP A 387 2.23 -6.30 15.52
CA ASP A 387 3.65 -6.43 15.83
C ASP A 387 4.20 -7.63 15.05
N ARG A 388 5.00 -7.33 14.04
CA ARG A 388 5.60 -8.35 13.15
C ARG A 388 6.69 -9.17 13.83
N THR A 389 7.25 -8.70 14.95
CA THR A 389 8.26 -9.45 15.72
C THR A 389 7.60 -10.59 16.48
N THR A 390 6.45 -10.32 17.11
CA THR A 390 5.70 -11.34 17.87
C THR A 390 4.64 -12.06 17.02
N GLY A 391 4.25 -11.47 15.88
CA GLY A 391 3.15 -11.94 15.03
C GLY A 391 1.77 -11.70 15.63
N ARG A 392 1.66 -10.83 16.64
CA ARG A 392 0.43 -10.56 17.41
C ARG A 392 -0.02 -9.12 17.22
N TYR A 393 -1.31 -8.89 17.40
CA TYR A 393 -1.89 -7.55 17.38
C TYR A 393 -1.81 -6.90 18.76
N CYS A 394 -1.17 -5.73 18.82
CA CYS A 394 -1.04 -4.93 20.04
C CYS A 394 -1.95 -3.71 19.96
N LEU A 395 -2.64 -3.38 21.07
CA LEU A 395 -3.50 -2.21 21.10
C LEU A 395 -2.65 -0.93 21.12
N CYS A 396 -2.92 -0.03 20.19
CA CYS A 396 -2.29 1.28 20.08
C CYS A 396 -3.35 2.39 19.94
N GLY A 397 -2.94 3.64 20.11
CA GLY A 397 -3.71 4.81 19.71
C GLY A 397 -3.20 5.35 18.38
N LEU A 398 -4.04 5.32 17.34
CA LEU A 398 -3.81 6.07 16.11
C LEU A 398 -4.04 7.56 16.40
N LEU A 399 -2.95 8.32 16.36
CA LEU A 399 -2.93 9.76 16.57
C LEU A 399 -2.89 10.47 15.20
N ASP A 400 -3.90 11.29 14.95
CA ASP A 400 -4.17 11.90 13.64
C ASP A 400 -4.91 13.25 13.79
N CYS A 401 -4.91 14.08 12.75
CA CYS A 401 -5.70 15.30 12.66
C CYS A 401 -5.95 15.68 11.20
N ASP A 402 -7.22 15.69 10.76
CA ASP A 402 -7.62 16.07 9.40
C ASP A 402 -7.42 17.58 9.09
N ASP A 403 -7.09 18.38 10.09
CA ASP A 403 -7.00 19.83 10.00
C ASP A 403 -5.55 20.31 10.19
N ALA A 404 -5.20 21.38 9.49
CA ALA A 404 -3.94 22.09 9.65
C ALA A 404 -4.17 23.57 9.96
N VAL A 405 -3.17 24.23 10.55
CA VAL A 405 -3.21 25.68 10.84
C VAL A 405 -2.27 26.42 9.89
N LEU A 406 -2.82 27.31 9.06
CA LEU A 406 -2.03 28.17 8.20
C LEU A 406 -1.06 29.01 9.03
N SER A 407 0.23 28.90 8.75
CA SER A 407 1.27 29.47 9.61
C SER A 407 1.30 31.00 9.58
N HIS A 408 0.76 31.63 8.54
CA HIS A 408 0.76 33.08 8.36
C HIS A 408 -0.50 33.79 8.92
N SER A 409 -1.64 33.10 9.03
CA SER A 409 -2.94 33.67 9.42
C SER A 409 -3.54 33.06 10.69
N GLY A 410 -3.15 31.83 11.04
CA GLY A 410 -3.77 31.07 12.13
C GLY A 410 -5.12 30.46 11.77
N GLU A 411 -5.52 30.52 10.49
CA GLU A 411 -6.73 29.90 9.99
C GLU A 411 -6.61 28.37 10.01
N ILE A 412 -7.68 27.69 10.43
CA ILE A 412 -7.76 26.23 10.41
C ILE A 412 -8.37 25.81 9.07
N VAL A 413 -7.66 24.95 8.34
CA VAL A 413 -8.08 24.44 7.04
C VAL A 413 -8.02 22.90 7.04
N PRO A 414 -8.90 22.21 6.29
CA PRO A 414 -8.75 20.79 6.05
C PRO A 414 -7.43 20.48 5.34
N LEU A 415 -6.73 19.41 5.73
CA LEU A 415 -5.53 18.93 5.05
C LEU A 415 -5.81 18.55 3.58
N ALA A 416 -7.03 18.09 3.28
CA ALA A 416 -7.43 17.75 1.92
C ALA A 416 -7.53 18.95 0.96
N ASP A 417 -7.54 20.18 1.50
CA ASP A 417 -7.59 21.43 0.74
C ASP A 417 -6.18 22.02 0.49
N LEU A 418 -5.11 21.35 0.97
CA LEU A 418 -3.72 21.81 0.91
C LEU A 418 -2.85 21.08 -0.11
#